data_AF-A0A1B1ZPS1-F1
#
_entry.id   AF-A0A1B1ZPS1-F1
#
_cell.length_a   1.000
_cell.length_b   1.000
_cell.length_c   1.000
_cell.angle_alpha   90.00
_cell.angle_beta   90.00
_cell.angle_gamma   90.00
#
_symmetry.space_group_name_H-M   'P 1'
#
loop_
_entity.id
_entity.type
_entity.pdbx_description
1 polymer ?
#
loop_
_entity_poly.entity_id
_entity_poly.type
_entity_poly.pdbx_seq_one_letter_code
_entity_poly.pdbx_strand_id
1 'polypeptide(L)'
;MSLSLLRLLPEALAVLPAQDPSPFDEVAPAAPPGFEAIQQVVGYLQWIAGASIVGLFFGGIVAATAGRLWDHHGSGRLGARMIIGSLALAVLFGLGYTLISQFAGTTA
;
A
#
# COMPACT_ATOMS: atom_id res chain seq x y z
N MET A 1 14.75 -6.95 -36.84
CA MET A 1 13.28 -6.95 -36.70
C MET A 1 12.70 -6.19 -37.88
N SER A 2 12.00 -6.87 -38.79
CA SER A 2 11.63 -6.31 -40.10
C SER A 2 10.53 -5.24 -39.98
N LEU A 3 10.73 -4.09 -40.64
CA LEU A 3 9.77 -2.96 -40.72
C LEU A 3 8.38 -3.36 -41.24
N SER A 4 8.27 -4.51 -41.90
CA SER A 4 7.01 -5.05 -42.42
C SER A 4 6.00 -5.41 -41.32
N LEU A 5 6.45 -5.82 -40.13
CA LEU A 5 5.56 -6.13 -39.00
C LEU A 5 4.96 -4.88 -38.34
N LEU A 6 5.68 -3.77 -38.35
CA LEU A 6 5.21 -2.50 -37.76
C LEU A 6 4.12 -1.84 -38.61
N ARG A 7 4.10 -2.10 -39.92
CA ARG A 7 3.13 -1.53 -40.87
C ARG A 7 1.77 -2.24 -40.87
N LEU A 8 1.72 -3.50 -40.43
CA LEU A 8 0.49 -4.30 -40.34
C LEU A 8 -0.27 -4.10 -39.03
N LEU A 9 0.37 -3.47 -38.04
CA LEU A 9 -0.20 -3.20 -36.72
C LEU A 9 -1.47 -2.31 -36.76
N PRO A 10 -1.55 -1.21 -37.55
CA PRO A 10 -2.79 -0.43 -37.66
C PRO A 10 -3.91 -1.19 -38.38
N GLU A 11 -3.60 -2.01 -39.37
CA GLU A 11 -4.59 -2.85 -40.07
C GLU A 11 -5.12 -3.97 -39.16
N ALA A 12 -4.25 -4.58 -38.35
CA ALA A 12 -4.65 -5.55 -37.35
C ALA A 12 -5.52 -4.93 -36.24
N LEU A 13 -5.24 -3.69 -35.83
CA LEU A 13 -6.07 -2.96 -34.86
C LEU A 13 -7.46 -2.60 -35.44
N ALA A 14 -7.52 -2.33 -36.76
CA ALA A 14 -8.77 -1.97 -37.45
C ALA A 14 -9.72 -3.16 -37.67
N VAL A 15 -9.23 -4.41 -37.54
CA VAL A 15 -10.01 -5.64 -37.67
C VAL A 15 -10.46 -6.19 -36.31
N LEU A 16 -10.00 -5.60 -35.20
CA LEU A 16 -10.62 -5.89 -33.92
C LEU A 16 -12.06 -5.36 -34.00
N PRO A 17 -13.09 -6.21 -33.80
CA PRO A 17 -14.45 -5.73 -33.74
C PRO A 17 -14.46 -4.62 -32.69
N ALA A 18 -15.01 -3.45 -33.04
CA ALA A 18 -15.37 -2.47 -32.03
C ALA A 18 -16.13 -3.27 -30.96
N GLN A 19 -15.64 -3.25 -29.71
CA GLN A 19 -16.41 -3.85 -28.63
C GLN A 19 -17.72 -3.08 -28.59
N ASP A 20 -18.80 -3.72 -29.04
CA ASP A 20 -20.13 -3.17 -28.85
C ASP A 20 -20.28 -2.88 -27.36
N PRO A 21 -20.81 -1.71 -26.99
CA PRO A 21 -21.04 -1.38 -25.60
C PRO A 21 -21.83 -2.52 -24.96
N SER A 22 -21.23 -3.15 -23.97
CA SER A 22 -21.81 -4.25 -23.24
C SER A 22 -23.03 -3.71 -22.48
N PRO A 23 -24.10 -4.52 -22.31
CA PRO A 23 -25.24 -4.15 -21.46
C PRO A 23 -24.85 -3.82 -20.00
N PHE A 24 -23.60 -4.12 -19.63
CA PHE A 24 -23.02 -3.84 -18.32
C PHE A 24 -22.15 -2.57 -18.28
N ASP A 25 -21.92 -1.89 -19.41
CA ASP A 25 -21.10 -0.67 -19.46
C ASP A 25 -21.78 0.52 -18.78
N GLU A 26 -23.12 0.49 -18.67
CA GLU A 26 -23.91 1.52 -17.97
C GLU A 26 -24.18 1.19 -16.48
N VAL A 27 -23.84 -0.02 -16.03
CA VAL A 27 -24.04 -0.41 -14.63
C VAL A 27 -22.83 0.04 -13.83
N ALA A 28 -22.86 1.27 -13.33
CA ALA A 28 -21.89 1.74 -12.37
C ALA A 28 -21.80 0.72 -11.20
N PRO A 29 -20.61 0.25 -10.83
CA PRO A 29 -20.45 -0.75 -9.77
C PRO A 29 -21.13 -0.27 -8.48
N ALA A 30 -22.24 -0.92 -8.12
CA ALA A 30 -22.89 -0.68 -6.84
C ALA A 30 -22.09 -1.37 -5.73
N ALA A 31 -21.90 -0.66 -4.61
CA ALA A 31 -21.21 -1.23 -3.45
C ALA A 31 -21.94 -2.50 -2.97
N PRO A 32 -21.23 -3.63 -2.77
CA PRO A 32 -21.86 -4.84 -2.29
C PRO A 32 -22.33 -4.68 -0.83
N PRO A 33 -23.31 -5.48 -0.38
CA PRO A 33 -23.70 -5.51 1.03
C PRO A 33 -22.47 -5.71 1.95
N GLY A 34 -22.37 -4.91 3.01
CA GLY A 34 -21.25 -4.98 3.97
C GLY A 34 -19.99 -4.19 3.58
N PHE A 35 -19.99 -3.48 2.45
CA PHE A 35 -18.87 -2.65 2.00
C PHE A 35 -18.40 -1.64 3.06
N GLU A 36 -19.33 -0.94 3.73
CA GLU A 36 -18.98 0.03 4.77
C GLU A 36 -18.25 -0.62 5.95
N ALA A 37 -18.70 -1.81 6.38
CA ALA A 37 -18.06 -2.53 7.48
C ALA A 37 -16.62 -2.96 7.11
N ILE A 38 -16.42 -3.43 5.88
CA ILE A 38 -15.09 -3.78 5.38
C ILE A 38 -14.18 -2.54 5.36
N GLN A 39 -14.69 -1.41 4.85
CA GLN A 39 -13.93 -0.16 4.85
C GLN A 39 -13.54 0.29 6.26
N GLN A 40 -14.44 0.17 7.24
CA GLN A 40 -14.14 0.50 8.64
C GLN A 40 -13.02 -0.39 9.19
N VAL A 41 -13.09 -1.71 8.97
CA VAL A 41 -12.04 -2.64 9.42
C VAL A 41 -10.69 -2.30 8.80
N VAL A 42 -10.65 -2.05 7.49
CA VAL A 42 -9.42 -1.63 6.80
C VAL A 42 -8.90 -0.31 7.37
N GLY A 43 -9.77 0.65 7.64
CA GLY A 43 -9.42 1.92 8.28
C GLY A 43 -8.81 1.73 9.67
N TYR A 44 -9.39 0.87 10.51
CA TYR A 44 -8.83 0.55 11.82
C TYR A 44 -7.44 -0.10 11.72
N LEU A 45 -7.26 -1.02 10.77
CA LEU A 45 -5.95 -1.66 10.55
C LEU A 45 -4.89 -0.64 10.11
N GLN A 46 -5.23 0.27 9.20
CA GLN A 46 -4.33 1.35 8.78
C GLN A 46 -3.97 2.26 9.95
N TRP A 47 -4.96 2.61 10.78
CA TRP A 47 -4.74 3.46 11.95
C TRP A 47 -3.83 2.78 12.98
N ILE A 48 -4.09 1.51 13.31
CA ILE A 48 -3.26 0.73 14.25
C ILE A 48 -1.82 0.61 13.74
N ALA A 49 -1.64 0.34 12.44
CA ALA A 49 -0.32 0.28 11.83
C ALA A 49 0.42 1.62 11.96
N GLY A 50 -0.24 2.74 11.61
CA GLY A 50 0.33 4.09 11.76
C GLY A 50 0.68 4.43 13.20
N ALA A 51 -0.24 4.17 14.14
CA ALA A 51 -0.01 4.39 15.57
C ALA A 51 1.16 3.54 16.10
N SER A 52 1.29 2.30 15.64
CA SER A 52 2.39 1.40 16.04
C SER A 52 3.75 1.89 15.54
N ILE A 53 3.82 2.39 14.30
CA ILE A 53 5.05 2.99 13.75
C ILE A 53 5.51 4.14 14.64
N VAL A 54 4.61 5.09 14.91
CA VAL A 54 4.90 6.27 15.74
C VAL A 54 5.28 5.85 17.16
N GLY A 55 4.49 4.96 17.77
CA GLY A 55 4.71 4.48 19.14
C GLY A 55 6.04 3.73 19.29
N LEU A 56 6.39 2.85 18.35
CA LEU A 56 7.66 2.14 18.37
C LEU A 56 8.85 3.07 18.14
N PHE A 57 8.72 4.09 17.27
CA PHE A 57 9.80 5.03 17.01
C PHE A 57 10.11 5.88 18.25
N PHE A 58 9.11 6.60 18.75
CA PHE A 58 9.30 7.47 19.91
C PHE A 58 9.51 6.68 21.21
N GLY A 59 8.78 5.58 21.39
CA GLY A 59 9.01 4.66 22.51
C GLY A 59 10.41 4.05 22.47
N GLY A 60 10.94 3.76 21.28
CA GLY A 60 12.30 3.30 21.08
C GLY A 60 13.35 4.36 21.43
N ILE A 61 13.12 5.63 21.11
CA ILE A 61 13.99 6.75 21.54
C ILE A 61 14.03 6.86 23.06
N VAL A 62 12.86 6.80 23.72
CA VAL A 62 12.77 6.83 25.18
C VAL A 62 13.51 5.64 25.79
N ALA A 63 13.25 4.41 25.33
CA ALA A 63 13.90 3.21 25.84
C ALA A 63 15.42 3.22 25.60
N ALA A 64 15.88 3.68 24.43
CA ALA A 64 17.30 3.79 24.09
C ALA A 64 18.02 4.82 24.99
N THR A 65 17.35 5.94 25.25
CA THR A 65 17.88 7.03 26.09
C THR A 65 17.91 6.62 27.56
N ALA A 66 16.82 6.05 28.07
CA ALA A 66 16.74 5.51 29.43
C ALA A 66 17.83 4.45 29.67
N GLY A 67 18.07 3.57 28.70
CA GLY A 67 19.12 2.55 28.82
C GLY A 67 20.54 3.10 28.91
N ARG A 68 20.81 4.25 28.30
CA ARG A 68 22.11 4.94 28.45
C ARG A 68 22.20 5.73 29.76
N LEU A 69 21.11 6.37 30.16
CA LEU A 69 21.07 7.20 31.36
C LEU A 69 21.19 6.37 32.64
N TRP A 70 20.56 5.19 32.66
CA TRP A 70 20.54 4.30 33.82
C TRP A 70 21.53 3.13 33.73
N ASP A 71 22.43 3.16 32.74
CA ASP A 71 23.37 2.08 32.41
C ASP A 71 22.72 0.68 32.22
N HIS A 72 21.44 0.68 31.89
CA HIS A 72 20.65 -0.53 31.70
C HIS A 72 20.80 -1.05 30.26
N HIS A 73 21.86 -1.82 30.05
CA HIS A 73 22.32 -2.35 28.77
C HIS A 73 21.21 -3.02 27.92
N GLY A 74 20.26 -3.71 28.55
CA GLY A 74 19.16 -4.39 27.86
C GLY A 74 18.15 -3.42 27.23
N SER A 75 17.81 -2.34 27.94
CA SER A 75 16.81 -1.36 27.47
C SER A 75 17.34 -0.49 26.33
N GLY A 76 18.64 -0.17 26.36
CA GLY A 76 19.32 0.52 25.25
C GLY A 76 19.21 -0.25 23.93
N ARG A 77 19.47 -1.55 23.99
CA ARG A 77 19.39 -2.47 22.84
C ARG A 77 17.96 -2.69 22.36
N LEU A 78 17.01 -2.80 23.28
CA LEU A 78 15.58 -2.89 22.95
C LEU A 78 15.12 -1.62 22.22
N GLY A 79 15.45 -0.44 22.74
CA GLY A 79 15.08 0.83 22.12
C GLY A 79 15.63 0.98 20.69
N ALA A 80 16.89 0.60 20.47
CA ALA A 80 17.47 0.59 19.12
C ALA A 80 16.72 -0.35 18.16
N ARG A 81 16.30 -1.53 18.62
CA ARG A 81 15.50 -2.48 17.83
C ARG A 81 14.10 -1.92 17.51
N MET A 82 13.46 -1.24 18.45
CA MET A 82 12.16 -0.60 18.23
C MET A 82 12.25 0.50 17.17
N ILE A 83 13.29 1.34 17.23
CA ILE A 83 13.52 2.39 16.22
C ILE A 83 13.72 1.75 14.84
N ILE A 84 14.66 0.82 14.70
CA ILE A 84 14.93 0.17 13.40
C ILE A 84 13.68 -0.56 12.88
N GLY A 85 12.99 -1.29 13.75
CA GLY A 85 11.73 -1.98 13.41
C GLY A 85 10.64 -1.02 12.95
N SER A 86 10.48 0.12 13.61
CA SER A 86 9.52 1.15 13.21
C SER A 86 9.83 1.78 11.85
N LEU A 87 11.12 2.02 11.56
CA LEU A 87 11.54 2.56 10.26
C LEU A 87 11.30 1.56 9.13
N ALA A 88 11.64 0.29 9.36
CA ALA A 88 11.33 -0.78 8.40
C ALA A 88 9.82 -0.92 8.17
N LEU A 89 9.02 -0.88 9.25
CA LEU A 89 7.56 -0.92 9.17
C LEU A 89 6.99 0.29 8.43
N ALA A 90 7.53 1.49 8.65
CA ALA A 90 7.13 2.72 7.95
C ALA A 90 7.37 2.61 6.44
N VAL A 91 8.53 2.09 6.04
CA VAL A 91 8.85 1.85 4.63
C VAL A 91 7.88 0.85 4.02
N LEU A 92 7.66 -0.30 4.67
CA LEU A 92 6.72 -1.32 4.18
C LEU A 92 5.29 -0.79 4.09
N PHE A 93 4.84 0.00 5.08
CA PHE A 93 3.52 0.60 5.08
C PHE A 93 3.34 1.58 3.92
N GLY A 94 4.31 2.47 3.69
CA GLY A 94 4.30 3.42 2.57
C GLY A 94 4.38 2.74 1.20
N LEU A 95 5.23 1.73 1.05
CA LEU A 95 5.34 0.95 -0.19
C LEU A 95 4.06 0.17 -0.47
N GLY A 96 3.51 -0.52 0.53
CA GLY A 96 2.25 -1.24 0.41
C GLY A 96 1.10 -0.33 0.00
N TYR A 97 0.98 0.84 0.63
CA TYR A 97 -0.01 1.85 0.25
C TYR A 97 0.16 2.28 -1.21
N THR A 98 1.39 2.65 -1.60
CA THR A 98 1.69 3.12 -2.97
C THR A 98 1.33 2.07 -4.02
N LEU A 99 1.72 0.81 -3.80
CA LEU A 99 1.45 -0.29 -4.74
C LEU A 99 -0.06 -0.53 -4.87
N ILE A 100 -0.79 -0.60 -3.76
CA ILE A 100 -2.24 -0.81 -3.76
C ILE A 100 -2.95 0.35 -4.47
N SER A 101 -2.55 1.60 -4.19
CA SER A 101 -3.11 2.78 -4.84
C SER A 101 -2.91 2.79 -6.36
N GLN A 102 -1.77 2.30 -6.85
CA GLN A 102 -1.55 2.18 -8.30
C GLN A 102 -2.49 1.16 -8.94
N PHE A 103 -2.71 0.00 -8.31
CA PHE A 103 -3.68 -0.98 -8.84
C PHE A 103 -5.12 -0.47 -8.77
N ALA A 104 -5.50 0.20 -7.68
CA ALA A 104 -6.85 0.72 -7.48
C ALA A 104 -7.16 1.94 -8.37
N GLY A 105 -6.17 2.76 -8.71
CA GLY A 105 -6.33 3.93 -9.59
C GLY A 105 -6.33 3.62 -11.09
N THR A 106 -5.94 2.41 -11.49
CA THR A 106 -5.90 2.00 -12.92
C THR A 106 -7.29 1.57 -13.45
N THR A 107 -8.33 1.60 -12.61
CA THR A 107 -9.69 1.15 -12.96
C THR A 107 -10.64 2.28 -13.38
N ALA A 108 -10.12 3.46 -13.72
CA ALA A 108 -10.89 4.62 -14.20
C ALA A 108 -10.57 4.95 -15.66
#